data_AF-A0AAU3B3Z5-F1
#
_entry.id   AF-A0AAU3B3Z5-F1
#
_cell.length_a   1.000
_cell.length_b   1.000
_cell.length_c   1.000
_cell.angle_alpha   90.00
_cell.angle_beta   90.00
_cell.angle_gamma   90.00
#
_symmetry.space_group_name_H-M   'P 1'
#
loop_
_entity.id
_entity.type
_entity.pdbx_description
1 polymer ?
#
loop_
_entity_poly.entity_id
_entity_poly.type
_entity_poly.pdbx_seq_one_letter_code
_entity_poly.pdbx_strand_id
1 'polypeptide(L)'
;MEAGEAALRQTGLRPSIDLLRELMERPGAGVRVEVRFLPFVPAFGLVVLDPRRPGGIIHVDISSHSPASGDAVFTLRPDRDGPWFGHFHAEFERVGEYGRPAGPSDGFPG
;
A
#
# COMPACT_ATOMS: atom_id res chain seq x y z
N MET A 1 -27.00 7.86 -4.99
CA MET A 1 -25.98 7.09 -5.73
C MET A 1 -24.72 7.12 -4.88
N GLU A 2 -24.74 6.39 -3.77
CA GLU A 2 -23.73 6.47 -2.68
C GLU A 2 -23.50 5.05 -2.09
N ALA A 3 -24.55 4.24 -2.04
CA ALA A 3 -24.50 2.86 -1.59
C ALA A 3 -23.67 1.90 -2.48
N GLY A 4 -23.49 2.22 -3.78
CA GLY A 4 -22.75 1.38 -4.72
C GLY A 4 -21.22 1.49 -4.61
N GLU A 5 -20.71 2.68 -4.27
CA GLU A 5 -19.26 2.93 -4.09
C GLU A 5 -18.72 2.32 -2.79
N ALA A 6 -19.53 2.39 -1.73
CA ALA A 6 -19.21 1.76 -0.45
C ALA A 6 -19.19 0.22 -0.57
N ALA A 7 -20.12 -0.35 -1.34
CA ALA A 7 -20.15 -1.78 -1.61
C ALA A 7 -18.95 -2.26 -2.45
N LEU A 8 -18.52 -1.47 -3.44
CA LEU A 8 -17.35 -1.79 -4.28
C LEU A 8 -16.02 -1.69 -3.49
N ARG A 9 -15.92 -0.78 -2.52
CA ARG A 9 -14.76 -0.71 -1.60
C ARG A 9 -14.70 -1.91 -0.64
N GLN A 10 -15.85 -2.46 -0.25
CA GLN A 10 -15.91 -3.61 0.67
C GLN A 10 -15.64 -4.95 -0.03
N THR A 11 -15.94 -5.09 -1.34
CA THR A 11 -15.79 -6.37 -2.05
C THR A 11 -14.34 -6.73 -2.40
N GLY A 12 -13.43 -5.75 -2.55
CA GLY A 12 -12.01 -6.01 -2.91
C GLY A 12 -11.06 -6.33 -1.75
N LEU A 13 -11.46 -6.00 -0.52
CA LEU A 13 -10.58 -6.15 0.65
C LEU A 13 -10.31 -7.63 0.99
N ARG A 14 -11.36 -8.46 0.90
CA ARG A 14 -11.30 -9.86 1.35
C ARG A 14 -10.41 -10.74 0.47
N PRO A 15 -10.49 -10.69 -0.87
CA PRO A 15 -9.53 -11.39 -1.73
C PRO A 15 -8.08 -10.97 -1.47
N SER A 16 -7.84 -9.69 -1.19
CA SER A 16 -6.50 -9.16 -0.89
C SER A 16 -5.95 -9.72 0.44
N ILE A 17 -6.81 -9.79 1.48
CA ILE A 17 -6.48 -10.41 2.76
C ILE A 17 -6.17 -11.90 2.58
N ASP A 18 -6.99 -12.63 1.84
CA ASP A 18 -6.81 -14.07 1.63
C ASP A 18 -5.48 -14.37 0.91
N LEU A 19 -5.12 -13.56 -0.10
CA LEU A 19 -3.83 -13.67 -0.79
C LEU A 19 -2.64 -13.37 0.14
N LEU A 20 -2.74 -12.31 0.96
CA LEU A 20 -1.67 -11.98 1.92
C LEU A 20 -1.46 -13.10 2.93
N ARG A 21 -2.53 -13.73 3.40
CA ARG A 21 -2.45 -14.89 4.30
C ARG A 21 -1.80 -16.09 3.63
N GLU A 22 -2.17 -16.40 2.39
CA GLU A 22 -1.54 -17.48 1.63
C GLU A 22 -0.03 -17.24 1.47
N LEU A 23 0.37 -16.01 1.17
CA LEU A 23 1.79 -15.64 1.04
C LEU A 23 2.56 -15.79 2.36
N MET A 24 1.94 -15.45 3.49
CA MET A 24 2.54 -15.60 4.82
C MET A 24 2.72 -17.06 5.23
N GLU A 25 1.85 -17.96 4.78
CA GLU A 25 1.90 -19.40 5.10
C GLU A 25 2.90 -20.17 4.22
N ARG A 26 3.48 -19.56 3.19
CA ARG A 26 4.41 -20.24 2.27
C ARG A 26 5.73 -20.64 2.97
N PRO A 27 6.11 -21.93 2.94
CA PRO A 27 7.38 -22.41 3.50
C PRO A 27 8.58 -21.71 2.86
N GLY A 28 9.55 -21.32 3.69
CA GLY A 28 10.76 -20.62 3.22
C GLY A 28 10.60 -19.11 3.04
N ALA A 29 9.44 -18.54 3.34
CA ALA A 29 9.25 -17.10 3.30
C ALA A 29 10.22 -16.41 4.26
N GLY A 30 10.33 -16.81 5.54
CA GLY A 30 11.22 -16.15 6.51
C GLY A 30 10.99 -14.62 6.65
N VAL A 31 9.97 -14.08 5.98
CA VAL A 31 9.67 -12.65 5.89
C VAL A 31 8.71 -12.31 7.00
N ARG A 32 9.03 -11.26 7.75
CA ARG A 32 8.07 -10.62 8.65
C ARG A 32 7.15 -9.75 7.81
N VAL A 33 5.90 -10.18 7.64
CA VAL A 33 4.84 -9.39 7.00
C VAL A 33 4.08 -8.64 8.08
N GLU A 34 3.88 -7.34 7.87
CA GLU A 34 3.02 -6.50 8.70
C GLU A 34 1.88 -5.96 7.84
N VAL A 35 0.64 -6.13 8.31
CA VAL A 35 -0.56 -5.64 7.64
C VAL A 35 -1.24 -4.62 8.54
N ARG A 36 -1.63 -3.48 7.97
CA ARG A 36 -2.33 -2.42 8.68
C ARG A 36 -3.51 -1.93 7.86
N PHE A 37 -4.62 -1.61 8.54
CA PHE A 37 -5.84 -1.11 7.92
C PHE A 37 -5.99 0.39 8.15
N LEU A 38 -6.20 1.14 7.07
CA LEU A 38 -6.45 2.58 7.12
C LEU A 38 -7.94 2.86 7.28
N PRO A 39 -8.32 3.92 8.02
CA PRO A 39 -9.71 4.33 8.17
C PRO A 39 -10.24 5.18 6.99
N PHE A 40 -9.42 5.34 5.93
CA PHE A 40 -9.75 6.11 4.72
C PHE A 40 -9.02 5.51 3.50
N VAL A 41 -9.42 5.95 2.31
CA VAL A 41 -8.71 5.63 1.06
C VAL A 41 -7.79 6.80 0.71
N PRO A 42 -6.46 6.63 0.72
CA PRO A 42 -5.55 7.69 0.30
C PRO A 42 -5.77 8.05 -1.18
N ALA A 43 -5.51 9.31 -1.55
CA ALA A 43 -5.60 9.76 -2.94
C ALA A 43 -4.46 9.23 -3.84
N PHE A 44 -3.56 8.42 -3.27
CA PHE A 44 -2.40 7.86 -3.93
C PHE A 44 -2.08 6.46 -3.39
N GLY A 45 -1.45 5.63 -4.22
CA GLY A 45 -0.82 4.37 -3.84
C GLY A 45 0.70 4.51 -3.82
N LEU A 46 1.36 3.81 -2.91
CA LEU A 46 2.82 3.76 -2.81
C LEU A 46 3.31 2.32 -2.77
N VAL A 47 4.34 2.02 -3.57
CA VAL A 47 5.18 0.83 -3.41
C VAL A 47 6.61 1.30 -3.20
N VAL A 48 7.18 0.96 -2.04
CA VAL A 48 8.50 1.40 -1.62
C VAL A 48 9.43 0.19 -1.52
N LEU A 49 10.53 0.22 -2.25
CA LEU A 49 11.50 -0.87 -2.33
C LEU A 49 12.87 -0.37 -1.87
N ASP A 50 13.46 -1.03 -0.87
CA ASP A 50 14.78 -0.75 -0.33
C ASP A 50 15.11 0.76 -0.13
N PRO A 51 14.24 1.56 0.52
CA PRO A 51 14.34 3.02 0.52
C PRO A 51 15.58 3.56 1.24
N ARG A 52 16.21 2.72 2.07
CA ARG A 52 17.45 3.04 2.81
C ARG A 52 18.72 2.68 2.04
N ARG A 53 18.61 2.11 0.83
CA ARG A 53 19.74 1.74 -0.03
C ARG A 53 19.90 2.74 -1.19
N PRO A 54 21.11 2.92 -1.73
CA PRO A 54 21.33 3.80 -2.89
C PRO A 54 20.49 3.43 -4.14
N GLY A 55 20.08 2.17 -4.26
CA GLY A 55 19.23 1.67 -5.34
C GLY A 55 17.73 1.64 -5.01
N GLY A 56 17.29 2.32 -3.96
CA GLY A 56 15.88 2.35 -3.56
C GLY A 56 14.97 2.92 -4.64
N ILE A 57 13.72 2.45 -4.68
CA ILE A 57 12.73 2.84 -5.68
C ILE A 57 11.39 3.10 -4.99
N ILE A 58 10.70 4.15 -5.40
CA ILE A 58 9.30 4.39 -5.03
C ILE A 58 8.47 4.47 -6.30
N HIS A 59 7.44 3.63 -6.40
CA HIS A 59 6.36 3.81 -7.36
C HIS A 59 5.22 4.56 -6.69
N VAL A 60 4.84 5.69 -7.28
CA VAL A 60 3.70 6.49 -6.85
C VAL A 60 2.61 6.34 -7.89
N ASP A 61 1.43 5.91 -7.45
CA ASP A 61 0.22 5.89 -8.24
C ASP A 61 -0.70 7.00 -7.74
N ILE A 62 -0.99 8.01 -8.57
CA ILE A 62 -1.99 9.02 -8.21
C ILE A 62 -3.34 8.53 -8.69
N SER A 63 -4.21 8.19 -7.75
CA SER A 63 -5.56 7.74 -8.07
C SER A 63 -6.36 8.92 -8.61
N SER A 64 -6.48 9.02 -9.94
CA SER A 64 -7.49 9.87 -10.56
C SER A 64 -8.84 9.19 -10.33
N HIS A 65 -9.84 9.94 -9.86
CA HIS A 65 -11.22 9.47 -9.76
C HIS A 65 -11.87 9.16 -11.13
N SER A 66 -11.07 8.95 -12.18
CA SER A 66 -11.50 8.62 -13.52
C SER A 66 -10.59 7.54 -14.13
N PRO A 67 -11.12 6.35 -14.45
CA PRO A 67 -10.37 5.28 -15.10
C PRO A 67 -10.05 5.56 -16.59
N ALA A 68 -10.36 6.76 -17.10
CA ALA A 68 -10.28 7.09 -18.52
C ALA A 68 -8.91 7.63 -18.99
N SER A 69 -8.02 8.02 -18.08
CA SER A 69 -6.67 8.44 -18.41
C SER A 69 -5.69 7.45 -17.79
N GLY A 70 -4.78 6.89 -18.59
CA GLY A 70 -3.82 5.87 -18.16
C GLY A 70 -3.14 6.18 -16.82
N ASP A 71 -2.78 5.11 -16.12
CA ASP A 71 -2.25 5.12 -14.76
C ASP A 71 -1.28 6.30 -14.56
N ALA A 72 -1.65 7.25 -13.68
CA ALA A 72 -0.81 8.38 -13.34
C ALA A 72 0.31 7.91 -12.38
N VAL A 73 1.10 6.97 -12.89
CA VAL A 73 2.15 6.28 -12.17
C VAL A 73 3.49 6.85 -12.60
N PHE A 74 4.30 7.23 -11.61
CA PHE A 74 5.68 7.61 -11.84
C PHE A 74 6.59 6.92 -10.83
N THR A 75 7.86 6.78 -11.24
CA THR A 75 8.89 6.12 -10.44
C THR A 75 9.86 7.17 -9.94
N LEU A 76 10.20 7.15 -8.65
CA LEU A 76 11.19 8.02 -8.03
C LEU A 76 12.43 7.22 -7.66
N ARG A 77 13.60 7.84 -7.84
CA ARG A 77 14.89 7.31 -7.41
C ARG A 77 15.64 8.32 -6.55
N PRO A 78 16.40 7.88 -5.52
CA PRO A 78 17.06 8.79 -4.60
C PRO A 78 18.17 9.62 -5.27
N ASP A 79 18.83 9.06 -6.28
CA ASP A 79 19.92 9.69 -7.06
C ASP A 79 19.41 10.71 -8.09
N ARG A 80 18.15 10.61 -8.52
CA ARG A 80 17.54 11.47 -9.54
C ARG A 80 16.57 12.49 -8.95
N ASP A 81 15.79 12.08 -7.95
CA ASP A 81 14.59 12.80 -7.47
C ASP A 81 14.62 13.08 -5.96
N GLY A 82 15.82 13.19 -5.36
CA GLY A 82 16.06 13.22 -3.91
C GLY A 82 14.98 13.89 -3.04
N PRO A 83 14.61 15.16 -3.28
CA PRO A 83 13.56 15.84 -2.50
C PRO A 83 12.18 15.14 -2.57
N TRP A 84 11.77 14.70 -3.76
CA TRP A 84 10.51 14.00 -3.97
C TRP A 84 10.55 12.58 -3.42
N PHE A 85 11.68 11.89 -3.58
CA PHE A 85 11.92 10.58 -2.98
C PHE A 85 11.76 10.65 -1.46
N GLY A 86 12.42 11.64 -0.82
CA GLY A 86 12.31 11.87 0.62
C GLY A 86 10.89 12.21 1.07
N HIS A 87 10.17 13.05 0.29
CA HIS A 87 8.79 13.40 0.58
C HIS A 87 7.86 12.18 0.60
N PHE A 88 7.84 11.39 -0.48
CA PHE A 88 6.94 10.23 -0.60
C PHE A 88 7.35 9.07 0.32
N HIS A 89 8.63 8.91 0.61
CA HIS A 89 9.07 7.98 1.65
C HIS A 89 8.51 8.38 3.03
N ALA A 90 8.55 9.67 3.37
CA ALA A 90 7.97 10.16 4.62
C ALA A 90 6.44 10.03 4.66
N GLU A 91 5.74 10.18 3.52
CA GLU A 91 4.31 9.88 3.43
C GLU A 91 4.01 8.40 3.66
N PHE A 92 4.82 7.49 3.11
CA PHE A 92 4.67 6.05 3.36
C PHE A 92 4.74 5.71 4.84
N GLU A 93 5.75 6.23 5.55
CA GLU A 93 5.91 6.03 6.99
C GLU A 93 4.71 6.61 7.76
N ARG A 94 4.29 7.84 7.44
CA ARG A 94 3.09 8.46 8.05
C ARG A 94 1.84 7.61 7.86
N VAL A 95 1.58 7.14 6.64
CA VAL A 95 0.43 6.28 6.35
C VAL A 95 0.49 5.00 7.19
N GLY A 96 1.67 4.39 7.34
CA GLY A 96 1.89 3.26 8.24
C GLY A 96 1.47 3.55 9.69
N GLU A 97 1.89 4.70 10.23
CA GLU A 97 1.55 5.14 11.60
C GLU A 97 0.05 5.31 11.83
N TYR A 98 -0.70 5.81 10.84
CA TYR A 98 -2.16 5.96 10.93
C TYR A 98 -2.93 4.62 10.81
N GLY A 99 -2.29 3.59 10.29
CA GLY A 99 -2.91 2.27 10.13
C GLY A 99 -3.09 1.53 11.45
N ARG A 100 -4.26 0.95 11.66
CA ARG A 100 -4.48 -0.02 12.75
C ARG A 100 -3.82 -1.35 12.38
N PRO A 101 -2.99 -1.97 13.24
CA PRO A 101 -2.47 -3.31 13.00
C PRO A 101 -3.60 -4.33 12.77
N ALA A 102 -3.40 -5.21 11.79
CA ALA A 102 -4.28 -6.36 11.59
C ALA A 102 -4.22 -7.30 12.80
N GLY A 103 -5.36 -7.92 13.13
CA GLY A 103 -5.43 -8.90 14.22
C GLY A 103 -6.40 -10.05 13.92
N PRO A 104 -6.74 -10.86 14.96
CA PRO A 104 -7.58 -12.05 14.79
C PRO A 104 -8.96 -11.77 14.18
N SER A 105 -9.56 -10.61 14.48
CA SER A 105 -10.84 -10.20 13.89
C SER A 105 -10.77 -9.97 12.37
N ASP A 106 -9.57 -9.71 11.84
CA ASP A 106 -9.30 -9.47 10.42
C ASP A 106 -8.82 -10.74 9.70
N GLY A 107 -8.73 -11.87 10.40
CA GLY A 107 -8.25 -13.15 9.87
C GLY A 107 -6.73 -13.35 9.91
N PHE A 108 -5.99 -12.50 10.62
CA PHE A 108 -4.54 -12.63 10.82
C PHE A 108 -4.20 -13.24 12.19
N PRO A 109 -3.07 -13.97 12.32
CA PRO A 109 -2.60 -14.43 13.63
C PRO A 109 -2.30 -13.25 14.56
N GLY A 110 -2.49 -13.45 15.87
CA GLY A 110 -2.21 -12.46 16.91
C GLY A 110 -0.76 -12.47 17.40
#